data_AF-A0A558QUF4-F1
#
_entry.id   AF-A0A558QUF4-F1
#
_cell.length_a   1.000
_cell.length_b   1.000
_cell.length_c   1.000
_cell.angle_alpha   90.00
_cell.angle_beta   90.00
_cell.angle_gamma   90.00
#
_symmetry.space_group_name_H-M   'P 1'
#
loop_
_entity.id
_entity.type
_entity.pdbx_description
1 polymer ?
#
loop_
_entity_poly.entity_id
_entity_poly.type
_entity_poly.pdbx_seq_one_letter_code
_entity_poly.pdbx_strand_id
1 'polypeptide(L)'
;PATGGVTARRERRLGAVRLSGGPDDAPDPAAIAGALLAGVRAGGVGLLPWPAGAREAQARAAFAAAQGDVPDLSDAALAATLDDWLPPLLAGRRRLDQIDPGALAGALDALLGWGGRQALDRPAPPRFASPAGSSHAIDYAAEGGPAVELRPQALFGLATHPMVGGGRVPLVLRLTSPAGRPIQTTRDLPGFWAGSWAAVAKEMRGRYPRHPWPDDPAGADPTLRTKNASARR
;
A
#
# COMPACT_ATOMS: atom_id res chain seq x y z
N PRO A 1 15.56 9.02 14.06
CA PRO A 1 16.41 10.19 14.39
C PRO A 1 15.84 11.50 13.81
N ALA A 2 15.90 12.59 14.57
CA ALA A 2 15.25 13.87 14.25
C ALA A 2 15.69 14.54 12.93
N THR A 3 16.81 14.14 12.33
CA THR A 3 17.37 14.78 11.13
C THR A 3 17.62 13.83 9.95
N GLY A 4 17.45 12.51 10.13
CA GLY A 4 17.72 11.50 9.09
C GLY A 4 19.16 11.50 8.53
N GLY A 5 20.10 12.17 9.21
CA GLY A 5 21.46 12.40 8.72
C GLY A 5 22.52 12.24 9.80
N VAL A 6 23.76 12.01 9.36
CA VAL A 6 24.92 11.84 10.24
C VAL A 6 25.77 13.11 10.24
N THR A 7 26.03 13.64 11.45
CA THR A 7 27.02 14.70 11.67
C THR A 7 28.26 14.08 12.27
N ALA A 8 29.37 14.09 11.53
CA ALA A 8 30.65 13.64 12.04
C ALA A 8 31.37 14.78 12.75
N ARG A 9 31.91 14.50 13.94
CA ARG A 9 32.70 15.46 14.74
C ARG A 9 33.98 14.79 15.20
N ARG A 10 35.09 15.52 15.12
CA ARG A 10 36.37 15.12 15.68
C ARG A 10 36.62 15.91 16.95
N GLU A 11 36.91 15.23 18.06
CA GLU A 11 37.20 15.87 19.35
C GLU A 11 38.52 15.34 19.94
N ARG A 12 39.30 16.23 20.57
CA ARG A 12 40.47 15.88 21.37
C ARG A 12 40.08 15.96 22.85
N ARG A 13 40.34 14.92 23.63
CA ARG A 13 40.00 14.85 25.06
C ARG A 13 41.21 14.45 25.91
N LEU A 14 41.24 14.94 27.16
CA LEU A 14 42.09 14.43 28.23
C LEU A 14 41.18 13.76 29.26
N GLY A 15 41.07 12.43 29.20
CA GLY A 15 40.05 11.70 29.96
C GLY A 15 38.63 12.16 29.60
N ALA A 16 37.88 12.63 30.59
CA ALA A 16 36.53 13.17 30.39
C ALA A 16 36.51 14.64 29.87
N VAL A 17 37.63 15.36 29.95
CA VAL A 17 37.70 16.79 29.62
C VAL A 17 37.91 16.96 28.11
N ARG A 18 37.01 17.72 27.45
CA ARG A 18 37.18 18.11 26.04
C ARG A 18 38.17 19.26 25.91
N LEU A 19 39.26 19.04 25.16
CA LEU A 19 40.30 20.02 24.89
C LEU A 19 39.98 20.86 23.64
N SER A 20 39.49 20.22 22.57
CA SER A 20 39.07 20.90 21.34
C SER A 20 38.09 20.02 20.57
N GLY A 21 37.32 20.61 19.64
CA GLY A 21 36.42 19.85 18.78
C GLY A 21 35.86 20.66 17.62
N GLY A 22 35.56 19.97 16.51
CA GLY A 22 35.01 20.56 15.29
C GLY A 22 34.35 19.50 14.40
N PRO A 23 33.81 19.91 13.24
CA PRO A 23 33.43 18.97 12.19
C PRO A 23 34.61 18.04 11.85
N ASP A 24 34.31 16.77 11.54
CA ASP A 24 35.30 15.90 10.91
C ASP A 24 35.22 16.09 9.40
N ASP A 25 36.31 16.57 8.79
CA ASP A 25 36.39 16.84 7.35
C ASP A 25 36.62 15.56 6.52
N ALA A 26 37.15 14.51 7.15
CA ALA A 26 37.40 13.21 6.51
C ALA A 26 36.96 12.05 7.42
N PRO A 27 35.66 11.97 7.76
CA PRO A 27 35.13 10.89 8.57
C PRO A 27 35.17 9.58 7.78
N ASP A 28 35.42 8.48 8.49
CA ASP A 28 35.40 7.14 7.90
C ASP A 28 34.04 6.84 7.25
N PRO A 29 33.98 6.56 5.94
CA PRO A 29 32.75 6.20 5.25
C PRO A 29 32.03 4.98 5.86
N ALA A 30 32.78 4.00 6.39
CA ALA A 30 32.20 2.83 7.03
C ALA A 30 31.52 3.20 8.36
N ALA A 31 32.13 4.11 9.14
CA ALA A 31 31.52 4.64 10.36
C ALA A 31 30.22 5.42 10.07
N ILE A 32 30.17 6.17 8.97
CA ILE A 32 28.94 6.88 8.55
C ILE A 32 27.84 5.89 8.17
N ALA A 33 28.16 4.90 7.32
CA ALA A 33 27.19 3.89 6.92
C ALA A 33 26.66 3.11 8.14
N GLY A 34 27.55 2.73 9.07
CA GLY A 34 27.18 2.09 10.34
C GLY A 34 26.27 2.98 11.20
N ALA A 35 26.54 4.28 11.28
CA ALA A 35 25.68 5.23 12.00
C ALA A 35 24.31 5.42 11.34
N LEU A 36 24.23 5.46 10.01
CA LEU A 36 22.96 5.50 9.27
C LEU A 36 22.15 4.21 9.50
N LEU A 37 22.80 3.05 9.41
CA LEU A 37 22.20 1.74 9.66
C LEU A 37 21.63 1.65 11.07
N ALA A 38 22.42 2.04 12.09
CA ALA A 38 21.95 2.12 13.47
C ALA A 38 20.79 3.11 13.63
N GLY A 39 20.81 4.23 12.91
CA GLY A 39 19.73 5.22 12.87
C GLY A 39 18.42 4.65 12.33
N VAL A 40 18.48 3.80 11.30
CA VAL A 40 17.31 3.08 10.76
C VAL A 40 16.87 1.98 11.72
N ARG A 41 17.81 1.22 12.30
CA ARG A 41 17.48 0.18 13.31
C ARG A 41 16.73 0.75 14.50
N ALA A 42 17.12 1.93 14.99
CA ALA A 42 16.48 2.59 16.12
C ALA A 42 15.18 3.32 15.76
N GLY A 43 15.06 3.82 14.52
CA GLY A 43 13.93 4.65 14.09
C GLY A 43 12.93 3.99 13.14
N GLY A 44 13.18 2.74 12.75
CA GLY A 44 12.37 1.97 11.82
C GLY A 44 12.71 2.22 10.35
N VAL A 45 12.39 1.22 9.51
CA VAL A 45 12.52 1.30 8.04
C VAL A 45 11.64 2.39 7.42
N GLY A 46 10.64 2.88 8.15
CA GLY A 46 9.82 4.05 7.83
C GLY A 46 10.60 5.31 7.46
N LEU A 47 11.83 5.44 7.94
CA LEU A 47 12.68 6.60 7.71
C LEU A 47 13.33 6.65 6.32
N LEU A 48 13.32 5.54 5.58
CA LEU A 48 13.90 5.47 4.25
C LEU A 48 12.96 6.14 3.23
N PRO A 49 13.50 6.73 2.15
CA PRO A 49 12.72 7.43 1.13
C PRO A 49 12.02 6.44 0.17
N TRP A 50 11.10 5.64 0.70
CA TRP A 50 10.38 4.64 -0.08
C TRP A 50 9.50 5.29 -1.16
N PRO A 51 9.60 4.86 -2.43
CA PRO A 51 8.63 5.26 -3.42
C PRO A 51 7.27 4.59 -3.15
N ALA A 52 6.17 5.25 -3.50
CA ALA A 52 4.82 4.76 -3.24
C ALA A 52 4.59 3.33 -3.76
N GLY A 53 5.03 3.03 -5.00
CA GLY A 53 4.90 1.69 -5.58
C GLY A 53 5.67 0.59 -4.83
N ALA A 54 6.79 0.92 -4.18
CA ALA A 54 7.51 -0.02 -3.33
C ALA A 54 6.71 -0.33 -2.06
N ARG A 55 6.08 0.67 -1.45
CA ARG A 55 5.18 0.47 -0.29
C ARG A 55 3.95 -0.34 -0.65
N GLU A 56 3.36 -0.11 -1.83
CA GLU A 56 2.24 -0.93 -2.32
C GLU A 56 2.66 -2.40 -2.54
N ALA A 57 3.82 -2.63 -3.17
CA ALA A 57 4.36 -3.98 -3.37
C ALA A 57 4.67 -4.67 -2.04
N GLN A 58 5.26 -3.93 -1.09
CA GLN A 58 5.54 -4.40 0.26
C GLN A 58 4.26 -4.79 1.00
N ALA A 59 3.21 -3.96 0.95
CA ALA A 59 1.92 -4.25 1.59
C ALA A 59 1.25 -5.49 0.99
N ARG A 60 1.32 -5.66 -0.35
CA ARG A 60 0.88 -6.88 -1.04
C ARG A 60 1.66 -8.11 -0.57
N ALA A 61 2.98 -7.99 -0.46
CA ALA A 61 3.84 -9.08 0.00
C ALA A 61 3.55 -9.47 1.45
N ALA A 62 3.43 -8.50 2.36
CA ALA A 62 3.07 -8.75 3.74
C ALA A 62 1.68 -9.43 3.86
N PHE A 63 0.69 -8.98 3.08
CA PHE A 63 -0.61 -9.63 3.05
C PHE A 63 -0.53 -11.09 2.56
N ALA A 64 0.19 -11.35 1.47
CA ALA A 64 0.35 -12.69 0.93
C ALA A 64 1.21 -13.60 1.84
N ALA A 65 2.21 -13.04 2.53
CA ALA A 65 3.03 -13.77 3.49
C ALA A 65 2.20 -14.26 4.68
N ALA A 66 1.24 -13.46 5.15
CA ALA A 66 0.27 -13.87 6.15
C ALA A 66 -0.65 -15.03 5.69
N GLN A 67 -0.70 -15.31 4.38
CA GLN A 67 -1.40 -16.48 3.81
C GLN A 67 -0.48 -17.71 3.62
N GLY A 68 0.84 -17.54 3.79
CA GLY A 68 1.86 -18.59 3.67
C GLY A 68 2.50 -18.75 2.29
N ASP A 69 2.19 -17.86 1.34
CA ASP A 69 2.53 -18.06 -0.08
C ASP A 69 3.86 -17.39 -0.52
N VAL A 70 4.38 -16.41 0.23
CA VAL A 70 5.54 -15.59 -0.16
C VAL A 70 6.41 -15.16 1.05
N PRO A 71 7.66 -14.72 0.81
CA PRO A 71 8.49 -14.12 1.86
C PRO A 71 7.81 -12.92 2.54
N ASP A 72 7.96 -12.82 3.85
CA ASP A 72 7.50 -11.64 4.60
C ASP A 72 8.44 -10.46 4.37
N LEU A 73 7.89 -9.38 3.82
CA LEU A 73 8.58 -8.10 3.60
C LEU A 73 7.97 -6.99 4.46
N SER A 74 7.24 -7.33 5.53
CA SER A 74 6.74 -6.37 6.51
C SER A 74 7.85 -5.48 7.05
N ASP A 75 7.50 -4.30 7.57
CA ASP A 75 8.47 -3.40 8.20
C ASP A 75 9.26 -4.09 9.31
N ALA A 76 8.63 -5.02 10.04
CA ALA A 76 9.28 -5.83 11.07
C ALA A 76 10.29 -6.81 10.47
N ALA A 77 9.93 -7.53 9.40
CA ALA A 77 10.83 -8.44 8.72
C ALA A 77 12.05 -7.72 8.10
N LEU A 78 11.81 -6.58 7.43
CA LEU A 78 12.88 -5.76 6.88
C LEU A 78 13.79 -5.17 7.96
N ALA A 79 13.23 -4.79 9.11
CA ALA A 79 14.00 -4.29 10.25
C ALA A 79 14.89 -5.38 10.86
N ALA A 80 14.41 -6.63 10.91
CA ALA A 80 15.15 -7.78 11.44
C ALA A 80 16.34 -8.19 10.55
N THR A 81 16.26 -7.93 9.25
CA THR A 81 17.29 -8.30 8.25
C THR A 81 18.05 -7.09 7.69
N LEU A 82 18.03 -5.94 8.39
CA LEU A 82 18.64 -4.69 7.94
C LEU A 82 20.09 -4.85 7.48
N ASP A 83 20.89 -5.65 8.18
CA ASP A 83 22.30 -5.88 7.89
C ASP A 83 22.53 -6.61 6.56
N ASP A 84 21.52 -7.31 6.04
CA ASP A 84 21.64 -8.14 4.84
C ASP A 84 21.42 -7.34 3.55
N TRP A 85 20.52 -6.34 3.58
CA TRP A 85 20.06 -5.66 2.37
C TRP A 85 20.34 -4.16 2.32
N LEU A 86 20.43 -3.48 3.48
CA LEU A 86 20.58 -2.02 3.52
C LEU A 86 22.04 -1.52 3.34
N PRO A 87 23.11 -2.18 3.83
CA PRO A 87 24.47 -1.63 3.76
C PRO A 87 24.94 -1.22 2.36
N PRO A 88 24.66 -1.96 1.27
CA PRO A 88 25.02 -1.54 -0.08
C PRO A 88 24.40 -0.21 -0.51
N LEU A 89 23.18 0.10 -0.02
CA LEU A 89 22.45 1.34 -0.33
C LEU A 89 22.99 2.56 0.44
N LEU A 90 23.68 2.32 1.56
CA LEU A 90 24.27 3.36 2.42
C LEU A 90 25.67 3.78 1.97
N ALA A 91 26.30 3.01 1.06
CA ALA A 91 27.63 3.32 0.57
C ALA A 91 27.71 4.74 -0.02
N GLY A 92 28.63 5.54 0.50
CA GLY A 92 28.83 6.93 0.07
C GLY A 92 27.72 7.90 0.47
N ARG A 93 26.74 7.49 1.28
CA ARG A 93 25.65 8.35 1.76
C ARG A 93 25.97 8.95 3.11
N ARG A 94 25.45 10.15 3.37
CA ARG A 94 25.55 10.85 4.66
C ARG A 94 24.18 11.11 5.29
N ARG A 95 23.11 10.98 4.50
CA ARG A 95 21.71 11.16 4.90
C ARG A 95 20.86 10.08 4.24
N LEU A 96 19.80 9.66 4.93
CA LEU A 96 18.90 8.61 4.44
C LEU A 96 18.13 9.05 3.18
N ASP A 97 17.82 10.34 3.04
CA ASP A 97 17.12 10.89 1.88
C ASP A 97 18.00 10.97 0.62
N GLN A 98 19.30 10.69 0.72
CA GLN A 98 20.21 10.54 -0.43
C GLN A 98 20.16 9.14 -1.04
N ILE A 99 19.47 8.19 -0.39
CA ILE A 99 19.26 6.86 -0.96
C ILE A 99 18.31 7.02 -2.15
N ASP A 100 18.70 6.47 -3.29
CA ASP A 100 17.86 6.47 -4.48
C ASP A 100 16.58 5.63 -4.24
N PRO A 101 15.37 6.20 -4.45
CA PRO A 101 14.12 5.47 -4.28
C PRO A 101 14.00 4.23 -5.20
N GLY A 102 14.58 4.27 -6.40
CA GLY A 102 14.60 3.14 -7.33
C GLY A 102 15.45 1.99 -6.81
N ALA A 103 16.59 2.28 -6.18
CA ALA A 103 17.44 1.28 -5.53
C ALA A 103 16.75 0.60 -4.34
N LEU A 104 15.91 1.32 -3.57
CA LEU A 104 15.08 0.73 -2.52
C LEU A 104 14.02 -0.23 -3.09
N ALA A 105 13.35 0.16 -4.17
CA ALA A 105 12.40 -0.71 -4.86
C ALA A 105 13.11 -1.98 -5.38
N GLY A 106 14.29 -1.83 -5.98
CA GLY A 106 15.12 -2.95 -6.44
C GLY A 106 15.55 -3.88 -5.31
N ALA A 107 15.86 -3.36 -4.12
CA ALA A 107 16.18 -4.18 -2.95
C ALA A 107 14.99 -5.04 -2.50
N LEU A 108 13.77 -4.50 -2.49
CA LEU A 108 12.57 -5.29 -2.21
C LEU A 108 12.31 -6.36 -3.26
N ASP A 109 12.46 -6.02 -4.54
CA ASP A 109 12.29 -6.99 -5.62
C ASP A 109 13.33 -8.11 -5.54
N ALA A 110 14.57 -7.80 -5.11
CA ALA A 110 15.61 -8.80 -4.87
C ALA A 110 15.27 -9.72 -3.68
N LEU A 111 14.76 -9.16 -2.57
CA LEU A 111 14.32 -9.93 -1.40
C LEU A 111 13.08 -10.80 -1.71
N LEU A 112 12.16 -10.30 -2.52
CA LEU A 112 10.97 -11.05 -2.95
C LEU A 112 11.35 -12.18 -3.93
N GLY A 113 12.31 -11.91 -4.81
CA GLY A 113 12.72 -12.79 -5.89
C GLY A 113 11.64 -12.97 -6.97
N TRP A 114 12.03 -13.60 -8.08
CA TRP A 114 11.12 -13.82 -9.21
C TRP A 114 9.95 -14.75 -8.85
N GLY A 115 10.22 -15.82 -8.11
CA GLY A 115 9.20 -16.77 -7.65
C GLY A 115 8.19 -16.12 -6.71
N GLY A 116 8.65 -15.31 -5.75
CA GLY A 116 7.77 -14.54 -4.87
C GLY A 116 6.90 -13.57 -5.66
N ARG A 117 7.46 -12.89 -6.67
CA ARG A 117 6.72 -11.93 -7.50
C ARG A 117 5.54 -12.59 -8.23
N GLN A 118 5.75 -13.75 -8.85
CA GLN A 118 4.66 -14.49 -9.49
C GLN A 118 3.65 -15.03 -8.48
N ALA A 119 4.13 -15.46 -7.32
CA ALA A 119 3.28 -15.99 -6.26
C ALA A 119 2.38 -14.92 -5.61
N LEU A 120 2.68 -13.62 -5.75
CA LEU A 120 1.83 -12.54 -5.22
C LEU A 120 0.50 -12.38 -5.96
N ASP A 121 0.47 -12.56 -7.28
CA ASP A 121 -0.67 -12.09 -8.08
C ASP A 121 -1.96 -12.87 -7.81
N ARG A 122 -1.84 -14.13 -7.39
CA ARG A 122 -2.98 -14.99 -7.05
C ARG A 122 -3.60 -14.66 -5.67
N PRO A 123 -2.86 -14.66 -4.55
CA PRO A 123 -3.40 -14.31 -3.24
C PRO A 123 -3.63 -12.81 -3.08
N ALA A 124 -2.80 -11.97 -3.70
CA ALA A 124 -2.80 -10.52 -3.54
C ALA A 124 -2.81 -9.81 -4.91
N PRO A 125 -3.86 -9.94 -5.73
CA PRO A 125 -3.95 -9.25 -7.02
C PRO A 125 -3.80 -7.74 -6.83
N PRO A 126 -3.08 -7.03 -7.72
CA PRO A 126 -2.87 -5.58 -7.56
C PRO A 126 -4.16 -4.78 -7.79
N ARG A 127 -5.08 -5.32 -8.57
CA ARG A 127 -6.33 -4.66 -8.95
C ARG A 127 -7.51 -5.61 -8.93
N PHE A 128 -8.67 -5.09 -8.54
CA PHE A 128 -9.95 -5.75 -8.67
C PHE A 128 -10.56 -5.41 -10.04
N ALA A 129 -10.93 -6.44 -10.81
CA ALA A 129 -11.70 -6.28 -12.03
C ALA A 129 -13.19 -6.40 -11.70
N SER A 130 -13.94 -5.34 -11.98
CA SER A 130 -15.38 -5.29 -11.74
C SER A 130 -16.16 -5.95 -12.88
N PRO A 131 -17.39 -6.45 -12.65
CA PRO A 131 -18.31 -6.88 -13.70
C PRO A 131 -18.53 -5.86 -14.83
N ALA A 132 -18.38 -4.55 -14.54
CA ALA A 132 -18.49 -3.48 -15.54
C ALA A 132 -17.27 -3.34 -16.47
N GLY A 133 -16.30 -4.27 -16.41
CA GLY A 133 -15.04 -4.22 -17.16
C GLY A 133 -14.06 -3.14 -16.67
N SER A 134 -14.41 -2.39 -15.62
CA SER A 134 -13.49 -1.45 -14.98
C SER A 134 -12.53 -2.15 -14.03
N SER A 135 -11.35 -1.57 -13.81
CA SER A 135 -10.33 -2.11 -12.93
C SER A 135 -9.94 -1.07 -11.88
N HIS A 136 -9.81 -1.50 -10.63
CA HIS A 136 -9.65 -0.66 -9.44
C HIS A 136 -8.45 -1.14 -8.62
N ALA A 137 -7.58 -0.24 -8.18
CA ALA A 137 -6.43 -0.62 -7.35
C ALA A 137 -6.90 -1.12 -5.98
N ILE A 138 -6.25 -2.17 -5.47
CA ILE A 138 -6.52 -2.70 -4.13
C ILE A 138 -5.47 -2.14 -3.17
N ASP A 139 -5.94 -1.46 -2.13
CA ASP A 139 -5.11 -0.98 -1.04
C ASP A 139 -4.99 -2.07 0.03
N TYR A 140 -3.84 -2.75 0.06
CA TYR A 140 -3.53 -3.80 1.05
C TYR A 140 -3.05 -3.24 2.39
N ALA A 141 -2.71 -1.95 2.46
CA ALA A 141 -2.31 -1.27 3.69
C ALA A 141 -3.50 -0.66 4.44
N ALA A 142 -4.70 -0.70 3.85
CA ALA A 142 -5.91 -0.17 4.43
C ALA A 142 -6.25 -0.80 5.79
N GLU A 143 -6.71 0.04 6.72
CA GLU A 143 -7.21 -0.42 8.01
C GLU A 143 -8.41 -1.35 7.83
N GLY A 144 -8.36 -2.51 8.48
CA GLY A 144 -9.42 -3.50 8.40
C GLY A 144 -9.34 -4.44 7.20
N GLY A 145 -8.26 -4.40 6.43
CA GLY A 145 -7.96 -5.37 5.38
C GLY A 145 -8.01 -4.79 3.96
N PRO A 146 -7.70 -5.60 2.94
CA PRO A 146 -7.56 -5.13 1.56
C PRO A 146 -8.83 -4.42 1.10
N ALA A 147 -8.68 -3.18 0.64
CA ALA A 147 -9.80 -2.31 0.32
C ALA A 147 -9.76 -1.86 -1.13
N VAL A 148 -10.94 -1.64 -1.71
CA VAL A 148 -11.10 -1.05 -3.03
C VAL A 148 -12.12 0.08 -2.97
N GLU A 149 -11.77 1.21 -3.58
CA GLU A 149 -12.67 2.34 -3.73
C GLU A 149 -13.29 2.34 -5.12
N LEU A 150 -14.62 2.27 -5.19
CA LEU A 150 -15.34 2.18 -6.46
C LEU A 150 -16.80 2.62 -6.32
N ARG A 151 -17.45 2.83 -7.45
CA ARG A 151 -18.88 3.17 -7.50
C ARG A 151 -19.74 1.90 -7.46
N PRO A 152 -20.90 1.88 -6.78
CA PRO A 152 -21.79 0.72 -6.73
C PRO A 152 -22.13 0.15 -8.12
N GLN A 153 -22.23 1.02 -9.13
CA GLN A 153 -22.50 0.64 -10.51
C GLN A 153 -21.47 -0.33 -11.11
N ALA A 154 -20.23 -0.33 -10.60
CA ALA A 154 -19.22 -1.26 -11.05
C ALA A 154 -19.54 -2.70 -10.60
N LEU A 155 -20.29 -2.85 -9.51
CA LEU A 155 -20.61 -4.12 -8.84
C LEU A 155 -21.99 -4.67 -9.20
N PHE A 156 -22.79 -3.97 -10.00
CA PHE A 156 -24.09 -4.51 -10.41
C PHE A 156 -23.90 -5.85 -11.13
N GLY A 157 -24.87 -6.76 -10.97
CA GLY A 157 -24.76 -8.12 -11.47
C GLY A 157 -23.95 -9.05 -10.56
N LEU A 158 -23.31 -8.53 -9.50
CA LEU A 158 -22.53 -9.34 -8.57
C LEU A 158 -23.37 -9.71 -7.34
N ALA A 159 -23.78 -10.99 -7.29
CA ALA A 159 -24.53 -11.56 -6.17
C ALA A 159 -23.65 -12.13 -5.05
N THR A 160 -22.33 -12.26 -5.27
CA THR A 160 -21.38 -12.81 -4.30
C THR A 160 -20.33 -11.76 -3.92
N HIS A 161 -19.96 -11.69 -2.66
CA HIS A 161 -18.93 -10.73 -2.23
C HIS A 161 -17.55 -11.10 -2.83
N PRO A 162 -16.81 -10.15 -3.41
CA PRO A 162 -15.47 -10.41 -3.94
C PRO A 162 -14.47 -10.70 -2.81
N MET A 163 -13.63 -11.72 -3.01
CA MET A 163 -12.68 -12.20 -2.02
C MET A 163 -11.25 -12.16 -2.58
N VAL A 164 -10.28 -11.91 -1.72
CA VAL A 164 -8.83 -12.03 -1.98
C VAL A 164 -8.21 -13.08 -1.04
N GLY A 165 -6.89 -13.28 -1.10
CA GLY A 165 -6.21 -14.30 -0.30
C GLY A 165 -6.65 -15.72 -0.66
N GLY A 166 -6.91 -15.98 -1.95
CA GLY A 166 -7.42 -17.28 -2.40
C GLY A 166 -8.84 -17.59 -1.93
N GLY A 167 -9.68 -16.56 -1.71
CA GLY A 167 -11.08 -16.74 -1.29
C GLY A 167 -11.31 -16.65 0.22
N ARG A 168 -10.28 -16.31 1.00
CA ARG A 168 -10.34 -16.32 2.48
C ARG A 168 -10.65 -14.97 3.09
N VAL A 169 -10.30 -13.88 2.40
CA VAL A 169 -10.40 -12.52 2.95
C VAL A 169 -11.41 -11.70 2.13
N PRO A 170 -12.48 -11.17 2.74
CA PRO A 170 -13.42 -10.30 2.03
C PRO A 170 -12.77 -8.98 1.67
N LEU A 171 -12.97 -8.56 0.41
CA LEU A 171 -12.46 -7.28 -0.07
C LEU A 171 -13.32 -6.14 0.49
N VAL A 172 -12.73 -5.22 1.24
CA VAL A 172 -13.45 -4.07 1.79
C VAL A 172 -13.89 -3.15 0.65
N LEU A 173 -15.20 -3.05 0.42
CA LEU A 173 -15.78 -2.22 -0.63
C LEU A 173 -16.09 -0.83 -0.07
N ARG A 174 -15.28 0.15 -0.44
CA ARG A 174 -15.49 1.58 -0.14
C ARG A 174 -16.29 2.21 -1.27
N LEU A 175 -17.60 2.25 -1.11
CA LEU A 175 -18.53 2.70 -2.14
C LEU A 175 -18.60 4.22 -2.20
N THR A 176 -18.42 4.77 -3.40
CA THR A 176 -18.46 6.22 -3.66
C THR A 176 -19.59 6.62 -4.60
N SER A 177 -20.00 7.88 -4.50
CA SER A 177 -20.93 8.51 -5.43
C SER A 177 -20.29 8.74 -6.80
N PRO A 178 -21.08 9.09 -7.85
CA PRO A 178 -20.52 9.54 -9.12
C PRO A 178 -19.55 10.71 -9.02
N ALA A 179 -19.61 11.51 -7.94
CA ALA A 179 -18.69 12.60 -7.67
C ALA A 179 -17.53 12.21 -6.73
N GLY A 180 -17.31 10.92 -6.48
CA GLY A 180 -16.21 10.42 -5.64
C GLY A 180 -16.42 10.59 -4.14
N ARG A 181 -17.62 10.95 -3.67
CA ARG A 181 -17.88 11.11 -2.23
C ARG A 181 -18.16 9.76 -1.58
N PRO A 182 -17.60 9.44 -0.40
CA PRO A 182 -17.93 8.21 0.33
C PRO A 182 -19.43 8.10 0.62
N ILE A 183 -19.99 6.91 0.44
CA ILE A 183 -21.40 6.58 0.72
C ILE A 183 -21.48 5.51 1.80
N GLN A 184 -20.83 4.38 1.57
CA GLN A 184 -20.91 3.20 2.44
C GLN A 184 -19.61 2.41 2.34
N THR A 185 -19.19 1.80 3.45
CA THR A 185 -18.17 0.75 3.43
C THR A 185 -18.81 -0.58 3.79
N THR A 186 -18.52 -1.65 3.05
CA THR A 186 -19.06 -2.99 3.35
C THR A 186 -18.04 -4.11 3.11
N ARG A 187 -18.14 -5.17 3.91
CA ARG A 187 -17.48 -6.48 3.71
C ARG A 187 -18.47 -7.60 3.41
N ASP A 188 -19.73 -7.23 3.22
CA ASP A 188 -20.84 -8.12 2.87
C ASP A 188 -21.68 -7.42 1.82
N LEU A 189 -21.39 -7.74 0.55
CA LEU A 189 -22.07 -7.16 -0.59
C LEU A 189 -23.54 -7.67 -0.70
N PRO A 190 -23.81 -8.98 -0.56
CA PRO A 190 -25.18 -9.49 -0.49
C PRO A 190 -26.03 -8.82 0.60
N GLY A 191 -25.49 -8.71 1.82
CA GLY A 191 -26.19 -8.05 2.93
C GLY A 191 -26.43 -6.56 2.67
N PHE A 192 -25.49 -5.87 2.02
CA PHE A 192 -25.67 -4.48 1.60
C PHE A 192 -26.82 -4.34 0.58
N TRP A 193 -26.85 -5.21 -0.43
CA TRP A 193 -27.91 -5.23 -1.45
C TRP A 193 -29.30 -5.49 -0.88
N ALA A 194 -29.43 -6.47 0.02
CA ALA A 194 -30.69 -6.80 0.65
C ALA A 194 -31.12 -5.78 1.73
N GLY A 195 -30.17 -5.07 2.32
CA GLY A 195 -30.38 -4.13 3.43
C GLY A 195 -30.38 -2.68 2.99
N SER A 196 -29.26 -1.98 3.26
CA SER A 196 -29.19 -0.51 3.17
C SER A 196 -29.17 0.05 1.74
N TRP A 197 -29.05 -0.79 0.71
CA TRP A 197 -29.06 -0.34 -0.69
C TRP A 197 -30.31 0.45 -1.06
N ALA A 198 -31.51 0.03 -0.66
CA ALA A 198 -32.74 0.70 -1.05
C ALA A 198 -32.77 2.18 -0.60
N ALA A 199 -32.27 2.45 0.61
CA ALA A 199 -32.13 3.80 1.14
C ALA A 199 -31.07 4.61 0.37
N VAL A 200 -29.90 4.00 0.13
CA VAL A 200 -28.82 4.62 -0.66
C VAL A 200 -29.29 4.95 -2.08
N ALA A 201 -29.94 4.00 -2.77
CA ALA A 201 -30.45 4.18 -4.12
C ALA A 201 -31.49 5.30 -4.17
N LYS A 202 -32.39 5.39 -3.18
CA LYS A 202 -33.37 6.48 -3.07
C LYS A 202 -32.69 7.85 -2.96
N GLU A 203 -31.71 8.01 -2.07
CA GLU A 203 -30.97 9.26 -1.93
C GLU A 203 -30.20 9.61 -3.20
N MET A 204 -29.46 8.63 -3.74
CA MET A 204 -28.61 8.83 -4.91
C MET A 204 -29.39 9.09 -6.19
N ARG A 205 -30.61 8.55 -6.32
CA ARG A 205 -31.50 8.84 -7.45
C ARG A 205 -31.92 10.32 -7.49
N GLY A 206 -32.07 10.96 -6.33
CA GLY A 206 -32.33 12.40 -6.23
C GLY A 206 -31.11 13.25 -6.59
N ARG A 207 -29.93 12.91 -6.06
CA ARG A 207 -28.69 13.68 -6.31
C ARG A 207 -28.08 13.45 -7.69
N TYR A 208 -28.23 12.24 -8.24
CA TYR A 208 -27.58 11.79 -9.47
C TYR A 208 -28.58 11.07 -10.41
N PRO A 209 -29.62 11.74 -10.91
CA PRO A 209 -30.74 11.11 -11.63
C PRO A 209 -30.34 10.46 -12.97
N ARG A 210 -29.23 10.92 -13.58
CA ARG A 210 -28.69 10.42 -14.85
C ARG A 210 -28.02 9.04 -14.74
N HIS A 211 -27.69 8.58 -13.52
CA HIS A 211 -27.05 7.29 -13.28
C HIS A 211 -28.08 6.20 -12.96
N PRO A 212 -27.77 4.92 -13.26
CA PRO A 212 -28.61 3.80 -12.87
C PRO A 212 -28.56 3.57 -11.35
N TRP A 213 -29.75 3.37 -10.78
CA TRP A 213 -30.00 3.05 -9.37
C TRP A 213 -31.13 2.01 -9.35
N PRO A 214 -30.84 0.75 -9.74
CA PRO A 214 -31.84 -0.31 -9.83
C PRO A 214 -32.35 -0.71 -8.45
N ASP A 215 -33.58 -1.23 -8.40
CA ASP A 215 -34.14 -1.78 -7.16
C ASP A 215 -33.55 -3.18 -6.87
N ASP A 216 -33.22 -3.95 -7.92
CA ASP A 216 -32.39 -5.18 -7.84
C ASP A 216 -30.97 -4.93 -8.41
N PRO A 217 -29.98 -4.60 -7.56
CA PRO A 217 -28.60 -4.40 -8.01
C PRO A 217 -27.86 -5.70 -8.32
N ALA A 218 -28.27 -6.84 -7.75
CA ALA A 218 -27.61 -8.13 -7.94
C ALA A 218 -27.96 -8.74 -9.31
N GLY A 219 -29.14 -8.45 -9.85
CA GLY A 219 -29.57 -8.84 -11.20
C GLY A 219 -29.37 -7.76 -12.29
N ALA A 220 -28.88 -6.56 -11.94
CA ALA A 220 -28.75 -5.46 -12.89
C ALA A 220 -27.50 -5.55 -13.79
N ASP A 221 -27.60 -5.01 -15.01
CA ASP A 221 -26.47 -4.92 -15.91
C ASP A 221 -25.36 -3.99 -15.35
N PRO A 222 -24.11 -4.46 -15.28
CA PRO A 222 -23.00 -3.63 -14.83
C PRO A 222 -22.66 -2.55 -15.84
N THR A 223 -22.80 -1.28 -15.43
CA THR A 223 -22.46 -0.16 -16.29
C THR A 223 -22.06 1.08 -15.50
N LEU A 224 -20.86 1.59 -15.80
CA LEU A 224 -20.38 2.87 -15.27
C LEU A 224 -20.93 4.10 -16.00
N ARG A 225 -21.74 3.89 -17.04
CA ARG A 225 -22.28 4.93 -17.92
C ARG A 225 -23.59 5.50 -17.34
N THR A 226 -24.03 6.63 -17.90
CA THR A 226 -25.36 7.17 -17.63
C THR A 226 -26.44 6.35 -18.35
N LYS A 227 -27.70 6.48 -17.93
CA LYS A 227 -28.85 5.79 -18.54
C LYS A 227 -28.91 6.00 -20.06
N ASN A 228 -28.80 7.25 -20.50
CA ASN A 228 -28.86 7.60 -21.93
C ASN A 228 -27.70 7.02 -22.75
N ALA A 229 -26.51 6.90 -22.15
CA ALA A 229 -25.35 6.32 -22.81
C ALA A 229 -25.40 4.78 -22.86
N SER A 230 -26.20 4.15 -22.00
CA SER A 230 -26.40 2.70 -22.00
C SER A 230 -27.52 2.28 -22.96
N ALA A 231 -28.56 3.10 -23.12
CA ALA A 231 -29.71 2.84 -24.00
C ALA A 231 -29.44 3.01 -25.51
N ARG A 232 -28.26 3.50 -25.91
CA ARG A 232 -27.85 3.67 -27.33
C ARG A 232 -27.15 2.42 -27.91
N ARG A 233 -27.35 1.26 -27.28
CA ARG A 233 -26.68 0.01 -27.57
C ARG A 233 -27.74 -1.06 -27.87
#